data_AF-A0A7X8DM84-F1
#
_entry.id   AF-A0A7X8DM84-F1
#
_cell.length_a   1.000
_cell.length_b   1.000
_cell.length_c   1.000
_cell.angle_alpha   90.00
_cell.angle_beta   90.00
_cell.angle_gamma   90.00
#
_symmetry.space_group_name_H-M   'P 1'
#
loop_
_entity.id
_entity.type
_entity.pdbx_description
1 polymer ?
#
loop_
_entity_poly.entity_id
_entity_poly.type
_entity_poly.pdbx_seq_one_letter_code
_entity_poly.pdbx_strand_id
1 'polypeptide(L)'
;MKKIGLIFSVFFLFYFSQKSFSQQIKSFSPYPEETIPEMLTFFSQASASYKIGIDSMKKFFPTFWSELSKKEQDVFIELSNKMLKKRMKPFPHFAVFIKTYYSFTENYPSEGNFKEFIRCLNYHIDNNTNKYVDLLKLYDSFFNDFVLNTVTGTQWIAENCNTYYFDLDSMPKIIFPSLDLKATNGNDSMIIKNTNGVFYPSSLQFYGRGGIIDWSRTGLNPEEVYAEIPIFQITLKRPSVEVENAVYHNARYFSTPLIGKL
;
A
#
# COMPACT_ATOMS: atom_id res chain seq x y z
N MET A 1 76.59 -23.48 -37.21
CA MET A 1 75.99 -22.27 -36.60
C MET A 1 74.65 -22.03 -37.29
N LYS A 2 73.55 -22.13 -36.53
CA LYS A 2 72.17 -21.96 -37.00
C LYS A 2 71.86 -20.46 -37.17
N LYS A 3 71.13 -20.08 -38.22
CA LYS A 3 70.26 -18.90 -38.18
C LYS A 3 68.89 -19.25 -38.74
N ILE A 4 67.91 -19.04 -37.88
CA ILE A 4 66.47 -19.28 -37.98
C ILE A 4 65.81 -17.93 -38.30
N GLY A 5 64.72 -17.96 -39.04
CA GLY A 5 63.74 -16.87 -39.16
C GLY A 5 63.01 -16.95 -40.51
N LEU A 6 61.69 -16.88 -40.62
CA LEU A 6 60.64 -16.51 -39.68
C LEU A 6 59.33 -17.02 -40.31
N ILE A 7 58.61 -17.94 -39.66
CA ILE A 7 57.28 -18.39 -40.10
C ILE A 7 56.25 -17.43 -39.51
N PHE A 8 55.51 -16.74 -40.38
CA PHE A 8 54.40 -15.87 -40.02
C PHE A 8 53.17 -16.73 -39.70
N SER A 9 52.95 -17.02 -38.42
CA SER A 9 51.70 -17.64 -37.95
C SER A 9 50.62 -16.57 -37.81
N VAL A 10 49.65 -16.58 -38.73
CA VAL A 10 48.41 -15.81 -38.62
C VAL A 10 47.56 -16.42 -37.51
N PHE A 11 47.59 -15.80 -36.33
CA PHE A 11 46.67 -16.12 -35.23
C PHE A 11 45.31 -15.49 -35.54
N PHE A 12 44.39 -16.30 -36.05
CA PHE A 12 42.98 -15.94 -36.18
C PHE A 12 42.38 -15.92 -34.76
N LEU A 13 42.42 -14.76 -34.11
CA LEU A 13 41.68 -14.52 -32.88
C LEU A 13 40.19 -14.59 -33.21
N PHE A 14 39.61 -15.77 -33.03
CA PHE A 14 38.17 -15.93 -32.88
C PHE A 14 37.74 -15.04 -31.71
N TYR A 15 37.17 -13.88 -32.07
CA TYR A 15 36.37 -13.08 -31.17
C TYR A 15 35.22 -13.97 -30.69
N PHE A 16 35.39 -14.54 -29.50
CA PHE A 16 34.29 -15.06 -28.71
C PHE A 16 33.32 -13.89 -28.51
N SER A 17 32.22 -13.89 -29.27
CA SER A 17 31.07 -13.06 -28.99
C SER A 17 30.47 -13.55 -27.68
N GLN A 18 31.00 -13.07 -26.56
CA GLN A 18 30.32 -13.09 -25.28
C GLN A 18 29.01 -12.33 -25.49
N LYS A 19 27.91 -13.04 -25.76
CA LYS A 19 26.59 -12.46 -25.60
C LYS A 19 26.42 -12.24 -24.10
N SER A 20 26.82 -11.07 -23.62
CA SER A 20 26.43 -10.56 -22.31
C SER A 20 24.92 -10.36 -22.32
N PHE A 21 24.17 -11.44 -22.10
CA PHE A 21 22.75 -11.39 -21.82
C PHE A 21 22.57 -11.02 -20.35
N SER A 22 22.48 -9.72 -20.11
CA SER A 22 21.53 -9.19 -19.14
C SER A 22 21.29 -7.73 -19.49
N GLN A 23 20.59 -7.49 -20.60
CA GLN A 23 20.01 -6.18 -20.81
C GLN A 23 18.87 -6.04 -19.80
N GLN A 24 18.99 -5.04 -18.92
CA GLN A 24 17.94 -4.69 -17.98
C GLN A 24 16.65 -4.44 -18.77
N ILE A 25 15.54 -5.06 -18.37
CA ILE A 25 14.24 -4.81 -19.00
C ILE A 25 13.90 -3.33 -18.80
N LYS A 26 13.66 -2.62 -19.92
CA LYS A 26 13.35 -1.18 -19.94
C LYS A 26 11.87 -0.89 -20.11
N SER A 27 11.13 -1.84 -20.69
CA SER A 27 9.70 -1.81 -20.88
C SER A 27 9.16 -3.23 -21.05
N PHE A 28 7.94 -3.45 -20.59
CA PHE A 28 7.10 -4.57 -20.98
C PHE A 28 6.40 -4.28 -22.29
N SER A 29 6.18 -5.32 -23.09
CA SER A 29 5.36 -5.28 -24.30
C SER A 29 3.93 -4.81 -24.00
N PRO A 30 3.25 -4.12 -24.94
CA PRO A 30 1.83 -3.80 -24.80
C PRO A 30 0.92 -5.03 -25.02
N TYR A 31 1.48 -6.18 -25.39
CA TYR A 31 0.75 -7.41 -25.69
C TYR A 31 0.64 -8.32 -24.45
N PRO A 32 -0.55 -8.50 -23.85
CA PRO A 32 -0.73 -9.26 -22.60
C PRO A 32 -0.23 -10.70 -22.59
N GLU A 33 -0.19 -11.35 -23.75
CA GLU A 33 0.34 -12.71 -23.94
C GLU A 33 1.85 -12.80 -23.65
N GLU A 34 2.59 -11.70 -23.79
CA GLU A 34 4.03 -11.63 -23.54
C GLU A 34 4.36 -11.29 -22.07
N THR A 35 3.38 -10.81 -21.29
CA THR A 35 3.65 -10.28 -19.94
C THR A 35 4.19 -11.33 -18.99
N ILE A 36 3.68 -12.58 -19.03
CA ILE A 36 4.18 -13.66 -18.18
C ILE A 36 5.67 -13.92 -18.44
N PRO A 37 6.11 -14.33 -19.64
CA PRO A 37 7.53 -14.62 -19.88
C PRO A 37 8.45 -13.41 -19.63
N GLU A 38 8.00 -12.19 -19.92
CA GLU A 38 8.76 -10.97 -19.64
C GLU A 38 8.92 -10.73 -18.14
N MET A 39 7.85 -10.85 -17.35
CA MET A 39 7.89 -10.65 -15.90
C MET A 39 8.73 -11.72 -15.19
N LEU A 40 8.65 -12.98 -15.62
CA LEU A 40 9.49 -14.05 -15.09
C LEU A 40 10.98 -13.81 -15.38
N THR A 41 11.29 -13.32 -16.57
CA THR A 41 12.65 -12.87 -16.92
C THR A 41 13.08 -11.70 -16.04
N PHE A 42 12.20 -10.72 -15.83
CA PHE A 42 12.47 -9.56 -14.98
C PHE A 42 12.79 -9.95 -13.54
N PHE A 43 12.03 -10.86 -12.92
CA PHE A 43 12.36 -11.37 -11.59
C PHE A 43 13.72 -12.07 -11.52
N SER A 44 14.13 -12.72 -12.61
CA SER A 44 15.44 -13.39 -12.69
C SER A 44 16.62 -12.41 -12.71
N GLN A 45 16.37 -11.12 -12.98
CA GLN A 45 17.37 -10.07 -12.92
C GLN A 45 17.61 -9.53 -11.49
N ALA A 46 16.83 -9.99 -10.50
CA ALA A 46 17.03 -9.61 -9.12
C ALA A 46 18.26 -10.27 -8.49
N SER A 47 18.77 -9.65 -7.42
CA SER A 47 19.85 -10.22 -6.62
C SER A 47 19.50 -11.62 -6.09
N ALA A 48 20.49 -12.51 -6.06
CA ALA A 48 20.36 -13.86 -5.49
C ALA A 48 19.92 -13.85 -4.01
N SER A 49 20.12 -12.75 -3.29
CA SER A 49 19.60 -12.55 -1.92
C SER A 49 18.07 -12.65 -1.83
N TYR A 50 17.35 -12.47 -2.95
CA TYR A 50 15.89 -12.59 -3.03
C TYR A 50 15.43 -13.95 -3.54
N LYS A 51 16.28 -14.99 -3.57
CA LYS A 51 15.96 -16.30 -4.17
C LYS A 51 14.57 -16.83 -3.81
N ILE A 52 14.24 -16.86 -2.51
CA ILE A 52 12.93 -17.32 -2.02
C ILE A 52 11.79 -16.46 -2.61
N GLY A 53 11.94 -15.14 -2.57
CA GLY A 53 10.95 -14.21 -3.13
C GLY A 53 10.81 -14.36 -4.65
N ILE A 54 11.92 -14.57 -5.37
CA ILE A 54 11.91 -14.83 -6.82
C ILE A 54 11.12 -16.10 -7.11
N ASP A 55 11.41 -17.20 -6.41
CA ASP A 55 10.74 -18.48 -6.61
C ASP A 55 9.24 -18.38 -6.29
N SER A 56 8.87 -17.68 -5.21
CA SER A 56 7.48 -17.40 -4.87
C SER A 56 6.77 -16.57 -5.93
N MET A 57 7.37 -15.46 -6.37
CA MET A 57 6.76 -14.58 -7.38
C MET A 57 6.64 -15.23 -8.74
N LYS A 58 7.60 -16.06 -9.15
CA LYS A 58 7.52 -16.80 -10.42
C LYS A 58 6.39 -17.83 -10.44
N LYS A 59 6.06 -18.41 -9.28
CA LYS A 59 4.91 -19.33 -9.13
C LYS A 59 3.59 -18.57 -9.06
N PHE A 60 3.56 -17.46 -8.34
CA PHE A 60 2.34 -16.68 -8.10
C PHE A 60 1.90 -15.87 -9.33
N PHE A 61 2.84 -15.23 -10.03
CA PHE A 61 2.53 -14.26 -11.09
C PHE A 61 1.65 -14.83 -12.23
N PRO A 62 1.89 -16.06 -12.75
CA PRO A 62 1.02 -16.61 -13.81
C PRO A 62 -0.44 -16.76 -13.39
N THR A 63 -0.69 -17.21 -12.15
CA THR A 63 -2.06 -17.34 -11.60
C THR A 63 -2.70 -15.97 -11.47
N PHE A 64 -2.01 -15.04 -10.80
CA PHE A 64 -2.44 -13.64 -10.68
C PHE A 64 -2.81 -13.03 -12.05
N TRP A 65 -1.93 -13.19 -13.05
CA TRP A 65 -2.15 -12.62 -14.38
C TRP A 65 -3.39 -13.16 -15.07
N SER A 66 -3.68 -14.45 -14.88
CA SER A 66 -4.84 -15.12 -15.48
C SER A 66 -6.19 -14.73 -14.86
N GLU A 67 -6.18 -14.24 -13.62
CA GLU A 67 -7.38 -13.78 -12.90
C GLU A 67 -7.78 -12.35 -13.29
N LEU A 68 -6.85 -11.55 -13.81
CA LEU A 68 -7.13 -10.20 -14.26
C LEU A 68 -7.98 -10.16 -15.53
N SER A 69 -8.95 -9.26 -15.55
CA SER A 69 -9.64 -8.85 -16.78
C SER A 69 -8.67 -8.14 -17.74
N LYS A 70 -9.02 -8.10 -19.03
CA LYS A 70 -8.23 -7.38 -20.05
C LYS A 70 -7.94 -5.92 -19.66
N LYS A 71 -8.95 -5.22 -19.13
CA LYS A 71 -8.83 -3.85 -18.62
C LYS A 71 -7.77 -3.75 -17.52
N GLU A 72 -7.80 -4.67 -16.56
CA GLU A 72 -6.85 -4.69 -15.44
C GLU A 72 -5.43 -5.06 -15.89
N GLN A 73 -5.30 -5.97 -16.86
CA GLN A 73 -4.02 -6.31 -17.49
C GLN A 73 -3.39 -5.12 -18.20
N ASP A 74 -4.17 -4.39 -19.01
CA ASP A 74 -3.68 -3.22 -19.76
C ASP A 74 -3.19 -2.12 -18.79
N VAL A 75 -3.96 -1.85 -17.73
CA VAL A 75 -3.57 -0.89 -16.67
C VAL A 75 -2.33 -1.37 -15.91
N PHE A 76 -2.25 -2.67 -15.59
CA PHE A 76 -1.09 -3.23 -14.92
C PHE A 76 0.19 -3.05 -15.75
N ILE A 77 0.12 -3.28 -17.06
CA ILE A 77 1.25 -3.08 -17.99
C ILE A 77 1.65 -1.60 -18.04
N GLU A 78 0.68 -0.69 -18.09
CA GLU A 78 0.94 0.76 -18.10
C GLU A 78 1.70 1.20 -16.83
N LEU A 79 1.17 0.84 -15.65
CA LEU A 79 1.80 1.12 -14.37
C LEU A 79 3.20 0.49 -14.27
N SER A 80 3.33 -0.77 -14.68
CA SER A 80 4.61 -1.49 -14.72
C SER A 80 5.66 -0.77 -15.58
N ASN A 81 5.26 -0.33 -16.77
CA ASN A 81 6.13 0.45 -17.65
C ASN A 81 6.52 1.80 -17.05
N LYS A 82 5.60 2.46 -16.34
CA LYS A 82 5.90 3.70 -15.61
C LYS A 82 6.88 3.46 -14.45
N MET A 83 6.71 2.37 -13.70
CA MET A 83 7.64 1.96 -12.64
C MET A 83 9.05 1.68 -13.20
N LEU A 84 9.17 1.01 -14.35
CA LEU A 84 10.45 0.78 -15.02
C LEU A 84 11.13 2.09 -15.45
N LYS A 85 10.37 3.08 -15.96
CA LYS A 85 10.90 4.42 -16.28
C LYS A 85 11.47 5.12 -15.04
N LYS A 86 10.90 4.86 -13.85
CA LYS A 86 11.43 5.31 -12.55
C LYS A 86 12.53 4.42 -11.98
N ARG A 87 13.04 3.46 -12.77
CA ARG A 87 14.09 2.50 -12.40
C ARG A 87 13.75 1.61 -11.20
N MET A 88 12.46 1.43 -10.92
CA MET A 88 12.01 0.51 -9.88
C MET A 88 12.44 -0.92 -10.21
N LYS A 89 12.82 -1.66 -9.17
CA LYS A 89 13.49 -2.98 -9.27
C LYS A 89 12.50 -4.13 -9.07
N PRO A 90 12.82 -5.36 -9.52
CA PRO A 90 11.93 -6.50 -9.31
C PRO A 90 11.59 -6.71 -7.82
N PHE A 91 12.59 -6.54 -6.95
CA PHE A 91 12.42 -6.53 -5.50
C PHE A 91 12.99 -5.24 -4.87
N PRO A 92 12.34 -4.70 -3.83
CA PRO A 92 11.00 -5.07 -3.35
C PRO A 92 9.85 -4.48 -4.19
N HIS A 93 10.11 -3.54 -5.09
CA HIS A 93 9.07 -2.70 -5.71
C HIS A 93 7.99 -3.47 -6.47
N PHE A 94 8.35 -4.28 -7.47
CA PHE A 94 7.36 -5.01 -8.26
C PHE A 94 6.67 -6.12 -7.46
N ALA A 95 7.41 -6.83 -6.62
CA ALA A 95 6.82 -7.85 -5.76
C ALA A 95 5.71 -7.27 -4.86
N VAL A 96 5.94 -6.12 -4.23
CA VAL A 96 4.91 -5.45 -3.41
C VAL A 96 3.79 -4.88 -4.27
N PHE A 97 4.10 -4.27 -5.41
CA PHE A 97 3.09 -3.78 -6.35
C PHE A 97 2.14 -4.88 -6.80
N ILE A 98 2.65 -6.04 -7.23
CA ILE A 98 1.83 -7.17 -7.69
C ILE A 98 0.95 -7.69 -6.55
N LYS A 99 1.51 -7.85 -5.34
CA LYS A 99 0.72 -8.29 -4.18
C LYS A 99 -0.41 -7.30 -3.87
N THR A 100 -0.11 -6.01 -3.76
CA THR A 100 -1.11 -4.98 -3.48
C THR A 100 -2.15 -4.88 -4.59
N TYR A 101 -1.75 -4.98 -5.86
CA TYR A 101 -2.66 -4.95 -7.00
C TYR A 101 -3.59 -6.16 -6.98
N TYR A 102 -3.09 -7.35 -6.67
CA TYR A 102 -3.90 -8.54 -6.47
C TYR A 102 -4.94 -8.35 -5.35
N SER A 103 -4.52 -7.97 -4.15
CA SER A 103 -5.45 -7.70 -3.03
C SER A 103 -6.48 -6.63 -3.38
N PHE A 104 -6.11 -5.65 -4.20
CA PHE A 104 -7.03 -4.64 -4.69
C PHE A 104 -8.04 -5.21 -5.69
N THR A 105 -7.58 -5.92 -6.74
CA THR A 105 -8.44 -6.44 -7.82
C THR A 105 -9.47 -7.45 -7.32
N GLU A 106 -9.17 -8.17 -6.25
CA GLU A 106 -10.10 -9.09 -5.60
C GLU A 106 -11.25 -8.38 -4.84
N ASN A 107 -11.03 -7.13 -4.39
CA ASN A 107 -11.87 -6.51 -3.36
C ASN A 107 -12.36 -5.08 -3.68
N TYR A 108 -12.06 -4.51 -4.85
CA TYR A 108 -12.41 -3.11 -5.09
C TYR A 108 -13.93 -2.89 -5.14
N PRO A 109 -14.50 -1.89 -4.44
CA PRO A 109 -15.96 -1.78 -4.29
C PRO A 109 -16.71 -1.32 -5.55
N SER A 110 -16.02 -0.68 -6.50
CA SER A 110 -16.63 -0.12 -7.71
C SER A 110 -15.59 0.26 -8.78
N GLU A 111 -16.04 0.41 -10.02
CA GLU A 111 -15.24 0.96 -11.13
C GLU A 111 -14.68 2.36 -10.84
N GLY A 112 -15.43 3.18 -10.09
CA GLY A 112 -14.94 4.48 -9.62
C GLY A 112 -13.74 4.33 -8.70
N ASN A 113 -13.82 3.40 -7.73
CA ASN A 113 -12.69 3.09 -6.85
C ASN A 113 -11.50 2.52 -7.61
N PHE A 114 -11.74 1.65 -8.59
CA PHE A 114 -10.71 1.18 -9.51
C PHE A 114 -9.97 2.36 -10.13
N LYS A 115 -10.68 3.21 -10.87
CA LYS A 115 -10.10 4.37 -11.56
C LYS A 115 -9.31 5.29 -10.60
N GLU A 116 -9.89 5.64 -9.46
CA GLU A 116 -9.26 6.57 -8.52
C GLU A 116 -8.04 5.96 -7.81
N PHE A 117 -8.07 4.67 -7.48
CA PHE A 117 -6.88 4.00 -6.94
C PHE A 117 -5.74 3.93 -7.95
N ILE A 118 -6.02 3.66 -9.23
CA ILE A 118 -5.02 3.70 -10.29
C ILE A 118 -4.40 5.11 -10.43
N ARG A 119 -5.20 6.17 -10.25
CA ARG A 119 -4.69 7.55 -10.19
C ARG A 119 -3.77 7.75 -8.98
N CYS A 120 -4.12 7.22 -7.81
CA CYS A 120 -3.28 7.24 -6.60
C CYS A 120 -1.95 6.51 -6.80
N LEU A 121 -1.96 5.31 -7.39
CA LEU A 121 -0.75 4.55 -7.72
C LEU A 121 0.16 5.35 -8.68
N ASN A 122 -0.42 5.91 -9.74
CA ASN A 122 0.28 6.77 -10.68
C ASN A 122 0.95 7.97 -10.01
N TYR A 123 0.23 8.64 -9.11
CA TYR A 123 0.76 9.75 -8.32
C TYR A 123 1.96 9.31 -7.47
N HIS A 124 1.87 8.16 -6.80
CA HIS A 124 2.96 7.67 -5.95
C HIS A 124 4.19 7.23 -6.74
N ILE A 125 4.02 6.68 -7.95
CA ILE A 125 5.14 6.37 -8.86
C ILE A 125 5.88 7.65 -9.26
N ASP A 126 5.15 8.76 -9.46
CA ASP A 126 5.76 10.02 -9.89
C ASP A 126 6.40 10.82 -8.75
N ASN A 127 5.74 10.86 -7.59
CA ASN A 127 6.05 11.80 -6.52
C ASN A 127 6.63 11.13 -5.26
N ASN A 128 6.49 9.82 -5.12
CA ASN A 128 6.82 9.11 -3.90
C ASN A 128 7.66 7.83 -4.12
N THR A 129 8.48 7.77 -5.17
CA THR A 129 9.30 6.59 -5.52
C THR A 129 10.04 6.00 -4.31
N ASN A 130 10.65 6.85 -3.47
CA ASN A 130 11.43 6.40 -2.31
C ASN A 130 10.59 5.79 -1.17
N LYS A 131 9.28 6.08 -1.14
CA LYS A 131 8.32 5.56 -0.13
C LYS A 131 7.29 4.61 -0.74
N TYR A 132 7.40 4.31 -2.03
CA TYR A 132 6.38 3.60 -2.80
C TYR A 132 6.06 2.23 -2.18
N VAL A 133 7.10 1.51 -1.77
CA VAL A 133 6.97 0.19 -1.13
C VAL A 133 6.19 0.27 0.19
N ASP A 134 6.49 1.25 1.03
CA ASP A 134 5.81 1.39 2.33
C ASP A 134 4.35 1.82 2.15
N LEU A 135 4.08 2.71 1.18
CA LEU A 135 2.72 3.11 0.80
C LEU A 135 1.90 1.93 0.31
N LEU A 136 2.45 1.10 -0.59
CA LEU A 136 1.76 -0.07 -1.09
C LEU A 136 1.48 -1.12 0.00
N LYS A 137 2.38 -1.27 0.97
CA LYS A 137 2.13 -2.12 2.14
C LYS A 137 0.97 -1.59 2.99
N LEU A 138 0.84 -0.27 3.17
CA LEU A 138 -0.31 0.31 3.86
C LEU A 138 -1.61 0.00 3.11
N TYR A 139 -1.64 0.14 1.79
CA TYR A 139 -2.81 -0.22 0.99
C TYR A 139 -3.12 -1.73 1.04
N ASP A 140 -2.11 -2.59 0.97
CA ASP A 140 -2.25 -4.05 1.11
C ASP A 140 -2.87 -4.42 2.47
N SER A 141 -2.39 -3.83 3.57
CA SER A 141 -2.98 -4.02 4.89
C SER A 141 -4.40 -3.47 4.99
N PHE A 142 -4.70 -2.36 4.31
CA PHE A 142 -6.06 -1.82 4.25
C PHE A 142 -7.02 -2.74 3.48
N PHE A 143 -6.61 -3.26 2.32
CA PHE A 143 -7.48 -4.11 1.50
C PHE A 143 -7.80 -5.46 2.15
N ASN A 144 -6.83 -6.05 2.85
CA ASN A 144 -7.04 -7.36 3.47
C ASN A 144 -7.70 -7.25 4.86
N ASP A 145 -7.33 -6.24 5.66
CA ASP A 145 -7.64 -6.21 7.09
C ASP A 145 -8.25 -4.88 7.57
N PHE A 146 -8.54 -3.92 6.67
CA PHE A 146 -8.96 -2.56 6.99
C PHE A 146 -7.96 -1.81 7.93
N VAL A 147 -6.71 -2.27 7.99
CA VAL A 147 -5.65 -1.66 8.80
C VAL A 147 -5.07 -0.46 8.04
N LEU A 148 -5.28 0.75 8.60
CA LEU A 148 -4.78 2.01 8.06
C LEU A 148 -3.29 2.22 8.33
N ASN A 149 -2.82 1.78 9.49
CA ASN A 149 -1.40 1.79 9.85
C ASN A 149 -1.13 0.85 11.04
N THR A 150 0.10 0.37 11.16
CA THR A 150 0.58 -0.31 12.38
C THR A 150 1.79 0.44 12.94
N VAL A 151 1.75 0.77 14.22
CA VAL A 151 2.83 1.47 14.92
C VAL A 151 3.05 0.91 16.31
N THR A 152 4.30 0.54 16.62
CA THR A 152 4.71 0.02 17.95
C THR A 152 3.78 -1.08 18.48
N GLY A 153 3.38 -2.02 17.62
CA GLY A 153 2.46 -3.11 17.98
C GLY A 153 0.98 -2.72 18.11
N THR A 154 0.63 -1.45 17.89
CA THR A 154 -0.76 -0.96 17.82
C THR A 154 -1.20 -0.85 16.37
N GLN A 155 -2.36 -1.41 16.04
CA GLN A 155 -3.02 -1.27 14.75
C GLN A 155 -4.09 -0.18 14.81
N TRP A 156 -4.11 0.66 13.79
CA TRP A 156 -5.20 1.57 13.48
C TRP A 156 -6.10 0.92 12.43
N ILE A 157 -7.35 0.67 12.77
CA ILE A 157 -8.29 -0.13 11.98
C ILE A 157 -9.54 0.70 11.68
N ALA A 158 -9.99 0.68 10.44
CA ALA A 158 -11.29 1.21 10.03
C ALA A 158 -12.36 0.11 10.15
N GLU A 159 -12.81 -0.16 11.38
CA GLU A 159 -13.86 -1.15 11.64
C GLU A 159 -15.24 -0.65 11.17
N ASN A 160 -16.16 -1.58 10.95
CA ASN A 160 -17.55 -1.27 10.53
C ASN A 160 -17.63 -0.35 9.29
N CYS A 161 -16.59 -0.38 8.45
CA CYS A 161 -16.50 0.39 7.22
C CYS A 161 -17.17 -0.36 6.06
N ASN A 162 -18.44 -0.06 5.81
CA ASN A 162 -19.20 -0.67 4.70
C ASN A 162 -18.87 -0.03 3.34
N THR A 163 -18.28 1.16 3.31
CA THR A 163 -18.01 1.89 2.07
C THR A 163 -16.81 2.81 2.26
N TYR A 164 -15.95 2.87 1.25
CA TYR A 164 -14.84 3.80 1.18
C TYR A 164 -14.62 4.24 -0.27
N TYR A 165 -13.99 5.40 -0.45
CA TYR A 165 -13.65 5.94 -1.75
C TYR A 165 -12.20 6.38 -1.81
N PHE A 166 -11.48 5.96 -2.83
CA PHE A 166 -10.25 6.63 -3.21
C PHE A 166 -10.56 7.96 -3.88
N ASP A 167 -9.74 8.96 -3.59
CA ASP A 167 -9.75 10.24 -4.27
C ASP A 167 -8.34 10.81 -4.34
N LEU A 168 -8.13 11.70 -5.29
CA LEU A 168 -6.88 12.38 -5.53
C LEU A 168 -7.17 13.84 -5.93
N ASP A 169 -6.97 14.75 -4.97
CA ASP A 169 -6.91 16.18 -5.20
C ASP A 169 -5.45 16.64 -5.40
N SER A 170 -4.83 17.15 -4.34
CA SER A 170 -3.41 17.43 -4.17
C SER A 170 -2.60 16.16 -3.83
N MET A 171 -3.19 15.22 -3.07
CA MET A 171 -2.52 14.00 -2.64
C MET A 171 -3.52 12.85 -2.47
N PRO A 172 -3.07 11.59 -2.65
CA PRO A 172 -3.92 10.41 -2.46
C PRO A 172 -4.54 10.36 -1.07
N LYS A 173 -5.85 10.10 -1.03
CA LYS A 173 -6.63 9.97 0.20
C LYS A 173 -7.69 8.87 0.08
N ILE A 174 -8.12 8.38 1.24
CA ILE A 174 -9.24 7.45 1.38
C ILE A 174 -10.33 8.15 2.17
N ILE A 175 -11.51 8.27 1.60
CA ILE A 175 -12.69 8.89 2.20
C ILE A 175 -13.57 7.80 2.78
N PHE A 176 -13.92 7.97 4.06
CA PHE A 176 -14.79 7.08 4.81
C PHE A 176 -16.07 7.82 5.20
N PRO A 177 -17.20 7.53 4.51
CA PRO A 177 -18.49 8.11 4.88
C PRO A 177 -18.98 7.68 6.28
N SER A 178 -18.58 6.48 6.72
CA SER A 178 -18.88 5.95 8.05
C SER A 178 -17.88 4.85 8.40
N LEU A 179 -17.39 4.86 9.64
CA LEU A 179 -16.53 3.83 10.24
C LEU A 179 -16.54 3.95 11.76
N ASP A 180 -16.03 2.90 12.41
CA ASP A 180 -15.46 2.98 13.75
C ASP A 180 -13.94 3.02 13.62
N LEU A 181 -13.31 4.08 14.14
CA LEU A 181 -11.84 4.18 14.12
C LEU A 181 -11.28 3.57 15.42
N LYS A 182 -10.62 2.42 15.28
CA LYS A 182 -10.07 1.68 16.41
C LYS A 182 -8.54 1.72 16.42
N ALA A 183 -7.98 1.99 17.60
CA ALA A 183 -6.59 1.71 17.93
C ALA A 183 -6.53 0.52 18.88
N THR A 184 -5.77 -0.53 18.56
CA THR A 184 -5.66 -1.72 19.42
C THR A 184 -4.27 -2.34 19.38
N ASN A 185 -3.80 -2.84 20.53
CA ASN A 185 -2.58 -3.66 20.64
C ASN A 185 -2.89 -5.13 20.99
N GLY A 186 -4.16 -5.53 20.90
CA GLY A 186 -4.65 -6.86 21.26
C GLY A 186 -5.09 -7.00 22.72
N ASN A 187 -4.47 -6.26 23.65
CA ASN A 187 -4.82 -6.28 25.08
C ASN A 187 -5.72 -5.10 25.48
N ASP A 188 -5.49 -3.95 24.85
CA ASP A 188 -6.23 -2.72 25.06
C ASP A 188 -6.65 -2.11 23.72
N SER A 189 -7.75 -1.37 23.76
CA SER A 189 -8.29 -0.70 22.60
C SER A 189 -9.02 0.58 22.97
N MET A 190 -8.87 1.58 22.12
CA MET A 190 -9.69 2.79 22.09
C MET A 190 -10.43 2.83 20.76
N ILE A 191 -11.73 3.16 20.80
CA ILE A 191 -12.60 3.15 19.62
C ILE A 191 -13.36 4.48 19.59
N ILE A 192 -13.22 5.20 18.48
CA ILE A 192 -14.12 6.30 18.12
C ILE A 192 -15.23 5.71 17.26
N LYS A 193 -16.41 5.56 17.85
CA LYS A 193 -17.58 4.95 17.21
C LYS A 193 -18.33 5.93 16.32
N ASN A 194 -18.94 5.44 15.24
CA ASN A 194 -19.84 6.18 14.36
C ASN A 194 -19.24 7.50 13.86
N THR A 195 -17.98 7.46 13.42
CA THR A 195 -17.29 8.63 12.85
C THR A 195 -17.22 8.53 11.33
N ASN A 196 -16.84 9.62 10.70
CA ASN A 196 -16.53 9.70 9.27
C ASN A 196 -15.24 10.50 9.13
N GLY A 197 -14.55 10.34 8.01
CA GLY A 197 -13.30 11.07 7.84
C GLY A 197 -12.53 10.77 6.58
N VAL A 198 -11.36 11.37 6.51
CA VAL A 198 -10.43 11.28 5.39
C VAL A 198 -9.07 10.85 5.92
N PHE A 199 -8.57 9.74 5.40
CA PHE A 199 -7.22 9.25 5.68
C PHE A 199 -6.27 9.64 4.55
N TYR A 200 -5.10 10.16 4.92
CA TYR A 200 -4.01 10.49 4.01
C TYR A 200 -2.83 9.54 4.25
N PRO A 201 -2.65 8.48 3.42
CA PRO A 201 -1.62 7.47 3.63
C PRO A 201 -0.19 8.02 3.65
N SER A 202 0.09 9.06 2.86
CA SER A 202 1.43 9.65 2.76
C SER A 202 1.89 10.36 4.04
N SER A 203 0.95 10.98 4.76
CA SER A 203 1.24 11.70 6.00
C SER A 203 0.88 10.88 7.25
N LEU A 204 0.14 9.77 7.08
CA LEU A 204 -0.49 8.99 8.14
C LEU A 204 -1.41 9.85 9.02
N GLN A 205 -2.16 10.76 8.40
CA GLN A 205 -3.12 11.63 9.07
C GLN A 205 -4.54 11.17 8.78
N PHE A 206 -5.35 11.09 9.84
CA PHE A 206 -6.79 10.89 9.74
C PHE A 206 -7.50 12.15 10.22
N TYR A 207 -8.33 12.74 9.36
CA TYR A 207 -9.17 13.89 9.68
C TYR A 207 -10.60 13.39 9.83
N GLY A 208 -11.08 13.34 11.08
CA GLY A 208 -12.39 12.82 11.42
C GLY A 208 -13.36 13.91 11.82
N ARG A 209 -14.65 13.58 11.72
CA ARG A 209 -15.75 14.45 12.17
C ARG A 209 -16.83 13.64 12.84
N GLY A 210 -17.19 14.04 14.05
CA GLY A 210 -18.21 13.36 14.83
C GLY A 210 -17.69 12.08 15.45
N GLY A 211 -18.56 11.43 16.21
CA GLY A 211 -18.32 10.12 16.80
C GLY A 211 -18.36 10.16 18.32
N ILE A 212 -18.31 8.97 18.91
CA ILE A 212 -18.48 8.77 20.35
C ILE A 212 -17.33 7.92 20.87
N ILE A 213 -16.71 8.36 21.97
CA ILE A 213 -15.88 7.51 22.82
C ILE A 213 -16.67 7.19 24.09
N ASP A 214 -16.66 5.93 24.50
CA ASP A 214 -17.26 5.50 25.76
C ASP A 214 -16.29 4.63 26.58
N TRP A 215 -16.67 4.38 27.83
CA TRP A 215 -15.90 3.58 28.78
C TRP A 215 -16.60 2.26 29.12
N SER A 216 -17.38 1.71 28.19
CA SER A 216 -18.05 0.41 28.37
C SER A 216 -17.09 -0.72 28.73
N ARG A 217 -15.85 -0.66 28.22
CA ARG A 217 -14.77 -1.61 28.54
C ARG A 217 -14.37 -1.64 30.02
N THR A 218 -14.64 -0.56 30.77
CA THR A 218 -14.38 -0.50 32.22
C THR A 218 -15.64 -0.75 33.05
N GLY A 219 -16.73 -1.23 32.43
CA GLY A 219 -18.00 -1.53 33.09
C GLY A 219 -18.94 -0.34 33.29
N LEU A 220 -18.65 0.81 32.66
CA LEU A 220 -19.54 1.97 32.71
C LEU A 220 -20.63 1.86 31.63
N ASN A 221 -21.85 2.29 31.95
CA ASN A 221 -22.95 2.29 30.98
C ASN A 221 -22.64 3.34 29.87
N PRO A 222 -22.51 2.94 28.59
CA PRO A 222 -22.20 3.87 27.50
C PRO A 222 -23.30 4.90 27.22
N GLU A 223 -24.52 4.69 27.73
CA GLU A 223 -25.60 5.69 27.65
C GLU A 223 -25.49 6.76 28.76
N GLU A 224 -24.76 6.47 29.83
CA GLU A 224 -24.58 7.39 30.96
C GLU A 224 -23.22 8.09 30.93
N VAL A 225 -22.17 7.41 30.44
CA VAL A 225 -20.79 7.89 30.44
C VAL A 225 -20.15 7.74 29.05
N TYR A 226 -20.11 8.85 28.32
CA TYR A 226 -19.56 8.94 26.98
C TYR A 226 -19.06 10.35 26.66
N ALA A 227 -18.26 10.49 25.61
CA ALA A 227 -17.81 11.76 25.07
C ALA A 227 -18.18 11.85 23.59
N GLU A 228 -18.88 12.92 23.22
CA GLU A 228 -19.07 13.29 21.81
C GLU A 228 -17.85 14.06 21.32
N ILE A 229 -17.39 13.68 20.13
CA ILE A 229 -16.17 14.21 19.53
C ILE A 229 -16.55 15.08 18.32
N PRO A 230 -16.08 16.33 18.25
CA PRO A 230 -16.36 17.22 17.12
C PRO A 230 -15.46 16.86 15.92
N ILE A 231 -14.82 17.85 15.29
CA ILE A 231 -13.75 17.60 14.33
C ILE A 231 -12.46 17.25 15.06
N PHE A 232 -11.70 16.30 14.51
CA PHE A 232 -10.44 15.89 15.11
C PHE A 232 -9.42 15.49 14.05
N GLN A 233 -8.15 15.49 14.45
CA GLN A 233 -7.05 15.05 13.62
C GLN A 233 -6.18 14.07 14.43
N ILE A 234 -5.93 12.90 13.87
CA ILE A 234 -5.06 11.89 14.47
C ILE A 234 -3.88 11.65 13.55
N THR A 235 -2.68 11.73 14.13
CA THR A 235 -1.47 11.22 13.49
C THR A 235 -1.32 9.75 13.86
N LEU A 236 -1.53 8.83 12.91
CA LEU A 236 -1.51 7.37 13.12
C LEU A 236 -0.10 6.81 13.43
N LYS A 237 0.87 7.66 13.81
CA LYS A 237 2.23 7.30 14.22
C LYS A 237 2.38 7.12 15.73
N ARG A 238 1.32 7.36 16.50
CA ARG A 238 1.29 7.16 17.95
C ARG A 238 -0.08 6.61 18.33
N PRO A 239 -0.17 5.75 19.35
CA PRO A 239 -1.44 5.23 19.85
C PRO A 239 -2.09 6.24 20.82
N SER A 240 -2.27 7.49 20.38
CA SER A 240 -2.82 8.57 21.20
C SER A 240 -3.81 9.39 20.38
N VAL A 241 -4.89 9.80 21.04
CA VAL A 241 -5.88 10.72 20.48
C VAL A 241 -5.96 11.92 21.39
N GLU A 242 -5.88 13.10 20.79
CA GLU A 242 -6.15 14.36 21.48
C GLU A 242 -7.29 15.05 20.74
N VAL A 243 -8.33 15.45 21.48
CA VAL A 243 -9.51 16.12 20.92
C VAL A 243 -9.82 17.36 21.74
N GLU A 244 -9.85 18.50 21.05
CA GLU A 244 -10.33 19.76 21.64
C GLU A 244 -11.86 19.86 21.52
N ASN A 245 -12.51 20.46 22.52
CA ASN A 245 -13.96 20.66 22.59
C ASN A 245 -14.78 19.36 22.57
N ALA A 246 -14.25 18.28 23.15
CA ALA A 246 -15.03 17.09 23.43
C ALA A 246 -16.14 17.42 24.45
N VAL A 247 -17.35 16.90 24.21
CA VAL A 247 -18.49 17.07 25.12
C VAL A 247 -18.65 15.79 25.93
N TYR A 248 -18.27 15.83 27.20
CA TYR A 248 -18.31 14.71 28.11
C TYR A 248 -19.62 14.65 28.88
N HIS A 249 -20.31 13.52 28.79
CA HIS A 249 -21.53 13.21 29.49
C HIS A 249 -21.21 12.25 30.63
N ASN A 250 -21.61 12.61 31.85
CA ASN A 250 -21.62 11.70 32.99
C ASN A 250 -22.78 12.05 33.91
N ALA A 251 -23.92 11.42 33.66
CA ALA A 251 -25.18 11.72 34.36
C ALA A 251 -25.12 11.39 35.87
N ARG A 252 -24.12 10.63 36.33
CA ARG A 252 -23.95 10.29 37.75
C ARG A 252 -23.32 11.41 38.55
N TYR A 253 -22.46 12.22 37.94
CA TYR A 253 -21.69 13.25 38.63
C TYR A 253 -22.04 14.68 38.22
N PHE A 254 -22.58 14.88 37.01
CA PHE A 254 -22.87 16.21 36.48
C PHE A 254 -24.31 16.31 35.99
N SER A 255 -24.95 17.44 36.29
CA SER A 255 -26.28 17.79 35.78
C SER A 255 -26.24 18.29 34.33
N THR A 256 -25.08 18.73 33.86
CA THR A 256 -24.85 19.20 32.48
C THR A 256 -23.55 18.60 31.93
N PRO A 257 -23.44 18.40 30.60
CA PRO A 257 -22.21 17.94 29.99
C PRO A 257 -21.05 18.92 30.21
N LEU A 258 -19.83 18.39 30.23
CA LEU A 258 -18.60 19.19 30.36
C LEU A 258 -17.90 19.29 29.01
N ILE A 259 -17.46 20.49 28.64
CA ILE A 259 -16.68 20.71 27.42
C ILE A 259 -15.20 20.79 27.83
N GLY A 260 -14.35 20.04 27.14
CA GLY A 260 -12.93 20.03 27.45
C GLY A 260 -12.06 19.38 26.40
N LYS A 261 -10.85 19.03 26.83
CA LYS A 261 -9.87 18.31 26.05
C LYS A 261 -9.82 16.85 26.48
N LEU A 262 -9.90 15.94 25.52
CA LEU A 262 -9.62 14.51 25.69
C LEU A 262 -8.17 14.23 25.27
#